data_AF-A0A8T3WG40-F1
#
_entry.id   AF-A0A8T3WG40-F1
#
_cell.length_a   1.000
_cell.length_b   1.000
_cell.length_c   1.000
_cell.angle_alpha   90.00
_cell.angle_beta   90.00
_cell.angle_gamma   90.00
#
_symmetry.space_group_name_H-M   'P 1'
#
loop_
_entity.id
_entity.type
_entity.pdbx_description
1 polymer ?
#
loop_
_entity_poly.entity_id
_entity_poly.type
_entity_poly.pdbx_seq_one_letter_code
_entity_poly.pdbx_strand_id
1 'polypeptide(L)'
;MKMVDMDKRGQAAMEFLITYGWAILAAIVVIGVLAFFLTNPGRFTSNSCALTAPFTCEEHRVNSTAVAFVIRNGAAESYDILEVNSTSTDGTSCGVVFSPELVITASDAETINAVGCSPSGTYRGDITIKYRKTGGAISRTVTGAITYRVPE
;
A
#
# COMPACT_ATOMS: atom_id res chain seq x y z
N MET A 1 54.56 -45.72 -21.85
CA MET A 1 53.29 -46.00 -21.14
C MET A 1 53.26 -45.11 -19.91
N LYS A 2 52.39 -44.11 -19.88
CA LYS A 2 52.35 -43.06 -18.83
C LYS A 2 51.06 -43.28 -18.04
N MET A 3 51.15 -43.63 -16.76
CA MET A 3 49.98 -43.76 -15.88
C MET A 3 49.52 -42.35 -15.47
N VAL A 4 48.24 -42.07 -15.71
CA VAL A 4 47.55 -40.88 -15.22
C VAL A 4 47.01 -41.21 -13.84
N ASP A 5 47.45 -40.46 -12.83
CA ASP A 5 46.97 -40.57 -11.45
C ASP A 5 45.59 -39.89 -11.36
N MET A 6 44.60 -40.60 -10.84
CA MET A 6 43.19 -40.20 -10.87
C MET A 6 42.84 -39.55 -9.51
N ASP A 7 42.59 -38.24 -9.53
CA ASP A 7 42.36 -37.38 -8.36
C ASP A 7 41.30 -37.94 -7.38
N LYS A 8 41.76 -38.44 -6.22
CA LYS A 8 40.92 -38.97 -5.11
C LYS A 8 40.18 -37.88 -4.31
N ARG A 9 40.18 -36.63 -4.76
CA ARG A 9 39.69 -35.47 -4.00
C ARG A 9 38.16 -35.33 -3.97
N GLY A 10 37.46 -35.89 -4.95
CA GLY A 10 35.98 -35.85 -5.01
C GLY A 10 35.27 -36.90 -4.15
N GLN A 11 35.97 -37.96 -3.74
CA GLN A 11 35.33 -39.11 -3.07
C GLN A 11 34.99 -38.82 -1.60
N ALA A 12 35.84 -38.06 -0.89
CA ALA A 12 35.56 -37.61 0.48
C ALA A 12 34.44 -36.55 0.54
N ALA A 13 34.35 -35.67 -0.45
CA ALA A 13 33.32 -34.62 -0.50
C ALA A 13 31.90 -35.18 -0.66
N MET A 14 31.76 -36.30 -1.38
CA MET A 14 30.47 -36.98 -1.57
C MET A 14 29.96 -37.62 -0.27
N GLU A 15 30.84 -38.04 0.64
CA GLU A 15 30.46 -38.65 1.92
C GLU A 15 29.91 -37.62 2.93
N PHE A 16 30.48 -36.40 2.93
CA PHE A 16 29.97 -35.29 3.73
C PHE A 16 28.60 -34.78 3.29
N LEU A 17 28.31 -34.82 1.98
CA LEU A 17 27.01 -34.43 1.44
C LEU A 17 25.88 -35.36 1.88
N ILE A 18 26.15 -36.66 2.04
CA ILE A 18 25.12 -37.66 2.36
C ILE A 18 24.79 -37.66 3.86
N THR A 19 25.79 -37.47 4.73
CA THR A 19 25.61 -37.46 6.20
C THR A 19 24.89 -36.23 6.73
N TYR A 20 25.13 -35.06 6.12
CA TYR A 20 24.44 -33.81 6.44
C TYR A 20 23.36 -33.42 5.43
N GLY A 21 22.98 -34.34 4.53
CA GLY A 21 22.00 -34.06 3.48
C GLY A 21 20.67 -33.54 4.01
N TRP A 22 20.23 -34.02 5.18
CA TRP A 22 19.02 -33.53 5.85
C TRP A 22 19.16 -32.08 6.33
N ALA A 23 20.33 -31.68 6.81
CA ALA A 23 20.60 -30.32 7.27
C ALA A 23 20.66 -29.35 6.09
N ILE A 24 21.24 -29.79 4.96
CA ILE A 24 21.27 -29.02 3.71
C ILE A 24 19.85 -28.86 3.14
N LEU A 25 19.04 -29.93 3.15
CA LEU A 25 17.63 -29.87 2.73
C LEU A 25 16.84 -28.88 3.59
N ALA A 26 16.95 -28.99 4.92
CA ALA A 26 16.30 -28.07 5.85
C ALA A 26 16.71 -26.61 5.59
N ALA A 27 18.00 -26.35 5.36
CA ALA A 27 18.50 -25.01 5.06
C ALA A 27 17.91 -24.46 3.74
N ILE A 28 17.85 -25.27 2.67
CA ILE A 28 17.27 -24.85 1.39
C ILE A 28 15.77 -24.56 1.52
N VAL A 29 15.02 -25.36 2.29
CA VAL A 29 13.60 -25.13 2.54
C VAL A 29 13.38 -23.80 3.27
N VAL A 30 14.16 -23.52 4.32
CA VAL A 30 14.07 -22.25 5.06
C VAL A 30 14.39 -21.07 4.14
N ILE A 31 15.47 -21.14 3.36
CA ILE A 31 15.84 -20.10 2.39
C ILE A 31 14.73 -19.92 1.34
N GLY A 32 14.16 -21.02 0.85
CA GLY A 32 13.06 -21.00 -0.12
C GLY A 32 11.81 -20.33 0.42
N VAL A 33 11.43 -20.62 1.67
CA VAL A 33 10.30 -19.98 2.35
C VAL A 33 10.57 -18.50 2.58
N LEU A 34 11.76 -18.12 3.04
CA LEU A 34 12.13 -16.71 3.21
C LEU A 34 12.12 -15.96 1.88
N ALA A 35 12.67 -16.56 0.81
CA ALA A 35 12.67 -15.96 -0.53
C ALA A 35 11.25 -15.77 -1.07
N PHE A 36 10.34 -16.72 -0.82
CA PHE A 36 8.94 -16.61 -1.20
C PHE A 36 8.23 -15.44 -0.50
N PHE A 37 8.46 -15.26 0.81
CA PHE A 37 7.88 -14.13 1.55
C PHE A 37 8.48 -12.77 1.17
N LEU A 38 9.78 -12.71 0.88
CA LEU A 38 10.47 -11.48 0.48
C LEU A 38 10.06 -11.00 -0.93
N THR A 39 9.74 -11.92 -1.84
CA THR A 39 9.38 -11.56 -3.23
C THR A 39 7.92 -11.14 -3.41
N ASN A 40 7.04 -11.35 -2.41
CA ASN A 40 5.61 -11.02 -2.50
C ASN A 40 5.00 -10.44 -1.20
N PRO A 41 5.56 -9.37 -0.60
CA PRO A 41 5.00 -8.75 0.61
C PRO A 41 3.59 -8.14 0.39
N GLY A 42 3.20 -7.85 -0.85
CA GLY A 42 1.89 -7.27 -1.20
C GLY A 42 0.71 -8.26 -1.17
N ARG A 43 0.94 -9.57 -1.00
CA ARG A 43 -0.16 -10.56 -0.99
C ARG A 43 -0.93 -10.62 0.33
N PHE A 44 -0.37 -10.05 1.38
CA PHE A 44 -0.95 -10.03 2.73
C PHE A 44 -1.36 -8.63 3.20
N THR A 45 -1.31 -7.62 2.32
CA THR A 45 -1.78 -6.29 2.69
C THR A 45 -3.29 -6.25 2.74
N SER A 46 -3.84 -6.20 3.95
CA SER A 46 -5.24 -5.83 4.15
C SER A 46 -5.46 -4.44 3.57
N ASN A 47 -6.54 -4.27 2.81
CA ASN A 47 -6.98 -2.95 2.40
C ASN A 47 -7.32 -2.16 3.66
N SER A 48 -6.74 -0.98 3.83
CA SER A 48 -6.98 -0.11 4.97
C SER A 48 -7.00 1.35 4.52
N CYS A 49 -7.86 2.14 5.17
CA CYS A 49 -7.92 3.57 4.99
C CYS A 49 -8.24 4.18 6.34
N ALA A 50 -7.40 5.11 6.78
CA ALA A 50 -7.55 5.77 8.07
C ALA A 50 -7.33 7.27 7.89
N LEU A 51 -8.28 8.07 8.37
CA LEU A 51 -8.21 9.52 8.42
C LEU A 51 -8.25 9.97 9.88
N THR A 52 -7.65 11.12 10.16
CA THR A 52 -7.77 11.76 11.47
C THR A 52 -9.03 12.62 11.55
N ALA A 53 -9.51 12.87 12.78
CA ALA A 53 -10.70 13.70 13.00
C ALA A 53 -10.53 15.09 12.34
N PRO A 54 -11.60 15.67 11.77
CA PRO A 54 -13.01 15.31 11.94
C PRO A 54 -13.55 14.27 10.94
N PHE A 55 -12.72 13.76 10.03
CA PHE A 55 -13.17 12.86 8.97
C PHE A 55 -12.81 11.40 9.26
N THR A 56 -13.64 10.49 8.76
CA THR A 56 -13.42 9.05 8.82
C THR A 56 -13.59 8.47 7.42
N CYS A 57 -12.71 7.55 7.05
CA CYS A 57 -12.79 6.83 5.79
C CYS A 57 -13.64 5.58 6.02
N GLU A 58 -14.84 5.52 5.43
CA GLU A 58 -15.74 4.37 5.56
C GLU A 58 -15.40 3.28 4.54
N GLU A 59 -15.22 3.70 3.28
CA GLU A 59 -14.85 2.82 2.18
C GLU A 59 -13.79 3.47 1.29
N HIS A 60 -12.98 2.64 0.64
CA HIS A 60 -11.99 3.09 -0.32
C HIS A 60 -11.75 2.06 -1.40
N ARG A 61 -11.45 2.53 -2.60
CA ARG A 61 -11.12 1.70 -3.75
C ARG A 61 -10.08 2.40 -4.61
N VAL A 62 -9.04 1.66 -5.00
CA VAL A 62 -8.06 2.15 -5.98
C VAL A 62 -8.25 1.38 -7.29
N ASN A 63 -8.42 2.12 -8.38
CA ASN A 63 -8.46 1.63 -9.75
C ASN A 63 -7.24 2.16 -10.53
N SER A 64 -7.00 1.66 -11.73
CA SER A 64 -5.88 2.05 -12.60
C SER A 64 -5.83 3.53 -13.00
N THR A 65 -6.86 4.33 -12.71
CA THR A 65 -6.95 5.75 -13.09
C THR A 65 -7.32 6.70 -11.95
N ALA A 66 -7.73 6.17 -10.79
CA ALA A 66 -8.29 6.96 -9.71
C ALA A 66 -8.25 6.26 -8.36
N VAL A 67 -8.28 7.05 -7.31
CA VAL A 67 -8.54 6.60 -5.94
C VAL A 67 -9.90 7.17 -5.51
N ALA A 68 -10.83 6.26 -5.23
CA ALA A 68 -12.15 6.58 -4.71
C ALA A 68 -12.20 6.39 -3.20
N PHE A 69 -12.81 7.33 -2.50
CA PHE A 69 -13.01 7.32 -1.06
C PHE A 69 -14.47 7.63 -0.73
N VAL A 70 -15.03 6.96 0.26
CA VAL A 70 -16.25 7.37 0.95
C VAL A 70 -15.84 7.99 2.27
N ILE A 71 -15.95 9.31 2.36
CA ILE A 71 -15.48 10.09 3.50
C ILE A 71 -16.68 10.58 4.29
N ARG A 72 -16.77 10.14 5.55
CA ARG A 72 -17.76 10.60 6.50
C ARG A 72 -17.22 11.77 7.32
N ASN A 73 -18.05 12.79 7.50
CA ASN A 73 -17.84 13.84 8.49
C ASN A 73 -18.38 13.39 9.85
N GLY A 74 -17.49 13.17 10.82
CA GLY A 74 -17.85 12.76 12.18
C GLY A 74 -18.23 13.93 13.11
N ALA A 75 -18.14 15.19 12.65
CA ALA A 75 -18.47 16.35 13.45
C ALA A 75 -19.96 16.72 13.38
N ALA A 76 -20.40 17.53 14.34
CA ALA A 76 -21.73 18.13 14.37
C ALA A 76 -21.88 19.35 13.44
N GLU A 77 -20.79 19.79 12.80
CA GLU A 77 -20.75 20.95 11.91
C GLU A 77 -20.51 20.51 10.47
N SER A 78 -20.97 21.29 9.49
CA SER A 78 -20.69 21.03 8.07
C SER A 78 -19.34 21.62 7.66
N TYR A 79 -18.65 20.92 6.74
CA TYR A 79 -17.36 21.34 6.21
C TYR A 79 -17.41 21.43 4.69
N ASP A 80 -16.78 22.48 4.16
CA ASP A 80 -16.51 22.64 2.74
C ASP A 80 -15.14 22.03 2.45
N ILE A 81 -15.09 21.11 1.50
CA ILE A 81 -13.89 20.44 1.02
C ILE A 81 -13.39 21.18 -0.21
N LEU A 82 -12.14 21.65 -0.14
CA LEU A 82 -11.49 22.39 -1.20
C LEU A 82 -10.70 21.45 -2.12
N GLU A 83 -9.98 20.52 -1.51
CA GLU A 83 -9.01 19.68 -2.22
C GLU A 83 -8.80 18.36 -1.47
N VAL A 84 -8.70 17.27 -2.23
CA VAL A 84 -8.29 15.96 -1.73
C VAL A 84 -7.16 15.44 -2.58
N ASN A 85 -6.04 15.11 -1.95
CA ASN A 85 -4.89 14.49 -2.59
C ASN A 85 -4.53 13.17 -1.89
N SER A 86 -4.10 12.20 -2.68
CA SER A 86 -3.57 10.93 -2.22
C SER A 86 -2.24 10.66 -2.90
N THR A 87 -1.16 10.55 -2.13
CA THR A 87 0.20 10.39 -2.65
C THR A 87 0.76 9.04 -2.22
N SER A 88 1.06 8.19 -3.20
CA SER A 88 1.72 6.90 -3.00
C SER A 88 3.17 7.07 -2.54
N THR A 89 3.70 6.06 -1.87
CA THR A 89 5.11 5.93 -1.45
C THR A 89 6.05 5.99 -2.66
N ASP A 90 5.58 5.53 -3.84
CA ASP A 90 6.32 5.57 -5.10
C ASP A 90 6.26 6.95 -5.80
N GLY A 91 5.64 7.95 -5.16
CA GLY A 91 5.51 9.33 -5.68
C GLY A 91 4.33 9.56 -6.63
N THR A 92 3.53 8.54 -6.93
CA THR A 92 2.28 8.70 -7.71
C THR A 92 1.24 9.47 -6.89
N SER A 93 0.84 10.66 -7.33
CA SER A 93 -0.19 11.48 -6.68
C SER A 93 -1.49 11.53 -7.48
N CYS A 94 -2.59 11.29 -6.79
CA CYS A 94 -3.96 11.44 -7.28
C CYS A 94 -4.58 12.63 -6.57
N GLY A 95 -5.30 13.49 -7.30
CA GLY A 95 -5.84 14.71 -6.73
C GLY A 95 -7.17 15.13 -7.33
N VAL A 96 -7.93 15.89 -6.56
CA VAL A 96 -9.11 16.61 -7.03
C VAL A 96 -9.22 17.92 -6.27
N VAL A 97 -9.50 19.00 -7.01
CA VAL A 97 -9.81 20.31 -6.46
C VAL A 97 -11.25 20.62 -6.82
N PHE A 98 -12.06 21.01 -5.84
CA PHE A 98 -13.47 21.28 -6.02
C PHE A 98 -13.71 22.77 -6.29
N SER A 99 -14.47 23.06 -7.35
CA SER A 99 -14.93 24.41 -7.69
C SER A 99 -16.29 24.31 -8.40
N PRO A 100 -17.41 24.60 -7.72
CA PRO A 100 -17.54 25.05 -6.32
C PRO A 100 -17.08 23.97 -5.31
N GLU A 101 -16.79 24.40 -4.07
CA GLU A 101 -16.37 23.50 -2.98
C GLU A 101 -17.45 22.43 -2.69
N LEU A 102 -17.01 21.21 -2.37
CA LEU A 102 -17.91 20.11 -2.00
C LEU A 102 -18.29 20.25 -0.52
N VAL A 103 -19.59 20.28 -0.20
CA VAL A 103 -20.04 20.38 1.19
C VAL A 103 -20.34 18.98 1.73
N ILE A 104 -19.68 18.58 2.81
CA ILE A 104 -20.04 17.38 3.58
C ILE A 104 -20.79 17.83 4.82
N THR A 105 -22.08 17.53 4.87
CA THR A 105 -22.93 17.94 5.99
C THR A 105 -22.59 17.17 7.27
N ALA A 106 -23.09 17.64 8.41
CA ALA A 106 -22.82 17.02 9.70
C ALA A 106 -23.28 15.56 9.74
N SER A 107 -22.41 14.64 10.17
CA SER A 107 -22.70 13.19 10.25
C SER A 107 -23.02 12.50 8.92
N ASP A 108 -22.72 13.15 7.79
CA ASP A 108 -22.97 12.63 6.45
C ASP A 108 -21.68 12.13 5.78
N ALA A 109 -21.82 11.36 4.71
CA ALA A 109 -20.72 10.78 3.96
C ALA A 109 -20.81 11.12 2.47
N GLU A 110 -19.67 11.44 1.87
CA GLU A 110 -19.57 11.77 0.46
C GLU A 110 -18.52 10.93 -0.27
N THR A 111 -18.82 10.65 -1.54
CA THR A 111 -17.90 9.90 -2.41
C THR A 111 -16.99 10.87 -3.15
N ILE A 112 -15.68 10.69 -2.99
CA ILE A 112 -14.65 11.53 -3.59
C ILE A 112 -13.76 10.68 -4.49
N ASN A 113 -13.61 11.10 -5.74
CA ASN A 113 -12.72 10.47 -6.71
C ASN A 113 -11.50 11.37 -6.97
N ALA A 114 -10.35 11.02 -6.40
CA ALA A 114 -9.08 11.64 -6.73
C ALA A 114 -8.54 11.02 -8.03
N VAL A 115 -8.28 11.85 -9.04
CA VAL A 115 -7.93 11.43 -10.41
C VAL A 115 -6.54 11.93 -10.81
N GLY A 116 -6.14 11.72 -12.07
CA GLY A 116 -4.88 12.24 -12.60
C GLY A 116 -3.67 11.37 -12.31
N CYS A 117 -3.90 10.11 -11.93
CA CYS A 117 -2.87 9.17 -11.56
C CYS A 117 -3.10 7.80 -12.17
N SER A 118 -2.06 6.97 -12.23
CA SER A 118 -2.13 5.60 -12.74
C SER A 118 -1.55 4.60 -11.74
N PRO A 119 -2.21 4.41 -10.57
CA PRO A 119 -1.71 3.50 -9.55
C PRO A 119 -1.77 2.05 -10.05
N SER A 120 -0.77 1.26 -9.69
CA SER A 120 -0.66 -0.13 -10.08
C SER A 120 -0.10 -0.97 -8.94
N GLY A 121 -0.36 -2.28 -8.95
CA GLY A 121 0.13 -3.18 -7.91
C GLY A 121 -0.44 -2.84 -6.53
N THR A 122 0.44 -2.66 -5.54
CA THR A 122 0.02 -2.29 -4.16
C THR A 122 0.15 -0.78 -3.98
N TYR A 123 -0.97 -0.09 -3.85
CA TYR A 123 -1.01 1.33 -3.54
C TYR A 123 -0.86 1.54 -2.03
N ARG A 124 0.18 2.26 -1.60
CA ARG A 124 0.39 2.66 -0.21
C ARG A 124 0.76 4.12 -0.17
N GLY A 125 0.00 4.94 0.54
CA GLY A 125 0.22 6.37 0.50
C GLY A 125 -0.47 7.14 1.61
N ASP A 126 -0.24 8.44 1.59
CA ASP A 126 -0.87 9.40 2.48
C ASP A 126 -2.06 10.07 1.77
N ILE A 127 -3.16 10.27 2.51
CA ILE A 127 -4.30 11.06 2.07
C ILE A 127 -4.22 12.42 2.77
N THR A 128 -4.46 13.49 2.04
CA THR A 128 -4.56 14.85 2.56
C THR A 128 -5.85 15.49 2.09
N ILE A 129 -6.61 16.07 3.01
CA ILE A 129 -7.88 16.75 2.71
C ILE A 129 -7.76 18.18 3.22
N LYS A 130 -7.91 19.14 2.33
CA LYS A 130 -7.99 20.56 2.66
C LYS A 130 -9.46 20.94 2.74
N TYR A 131 -9.87 21.44 3.90
CA TYR A 131 -11.26 21.74 4.21
C TYR A 131 -11.37 23.02 5.03
N ARG A 132 -12.58 23.55 5.17
CA ARG A 132 -12.92 24.62 6.10
C ARG A 132 -14.33 24.43 6.62
N LYS A 133 -14.65 25.08 7.74
CA LYS A 133 -16.05 25.13 8.21
C LYS A 133 -16.90 25.85 7.18
N THR A 134 -18.11 25.36 6.91
CA THR A 134 -19.01 25.99 5.96
C THR A 134 -19.26 27.46 6.31
N GLY A 135 -18.97 28.36 5.36
CA GLY A 135 -19.04 29.82 5.56
C GLY A 135 -17.86 30.43 6.34
N GLY A 136 -16.87 29.63 6.72
CA GLY A 136 -15.64 30.08 7.37
C GLY A 136 -14.56 30.54 6.37
N ALA A 137 -13.63 31.39 6.82
CA ALA A 137 -12.54 31.88 5.98
C ALA A 137 -11.22 31.08 6.11
N ILE A 138 -11.09 30.28 7.18
CA ILE A 138 -9.82 29.60 7.52
C ILE A 138 -9.83 28.16 7.00
N SER A 139 -8.90 27.84 6.08
CA SER A 139 -8.66 26.46 5.64
C SER A 139 -7.79 25.69 6.63
N ARG A 140 -8.10 24.42 6.82
CA ARG A 140 -7.36 23.42 7.59
C ARG A 140 -7.05 22.23 6.70
N THR A 141 -6.02 21.48 7.09
CA THR A 141 -5.66 20.24 6.40
C THR A 141 -5.67 19.11 7.40
N VAL A 142 -6.27 18.00 7.01
CA VAL A 142 -6.20 16.73 7.74
C VAL A 142 -5.42 15.73 6.91
N THR A 143 -4.72 14.82 7.60
CA THR A 143 -3.94 13.77 6.94
C THR A 143 -4.38 12.38 7.43
N GLY A 144 -4.12 11.39 6.59
CA GLY A 144 -4.39 9.99 6.86
C GLY A 144 -3.53 9.09 5.98
N ALA A 145 -3.76 7.79 6.07
CA ALA A 145 -3.03 6.79 5.31
C ALA A 145 -3.98 5.82 4.62
N ILE A 146 -3.56 5.34 3.45
CA ILE A 146 -4.26 4.35 2.65
C ILE A 146 -3.32 3.24 2.23
N THR A 147 -3.82 2.01 2.30
CA THR A 147 -3.23 0.84 1.66
C THR A 147 -4.32 0.10 0.90
N TYR A 148 -4.06 -0.21 -0.36
CA TYR A 148 -5.00 -0.95 -1.21
C TYR A 148 -4.25 -1.74 -2.28
N ARG A 149 -4.66 -2.98 -2.52
CA ARG A 149 -4.15 -3.76 -3.66
C ARG A 149 -5.02 -3.53 -4.88
N VAL A 150 -4.46 -2.88 -5.90
CA VAL A 150 -5.16 -2.64 -7.17
C VAL A 150 -5.39 -3.98 -7.87
N PRO A 151 -6.64 -4.37 -8.16
CA PRO A 151 -6.90 -5.55 -8.97
C PRO A 151 -6.33 -5.33 -10.38
N GLU A 152 -5.64 -6.35 -10.89
CA GLU A 152 -5.10 -6.39 -12.26
C GLU A 152 -6.20 -6.33 -13.32
#